data_AF-A0A841KEY1-F1
#
_entry.id   AF-A0A841KEY1-F1
#
_cell.length_a   1.000
_cell.length_b   1.000
_cell.length_c   1.000
_cell.angle_alpha   90.00
_cell.angle_beta   90.00
_cell.angle_gamma   90.00
#
_symmetry.space_group_name_H-M   'P 1'
#
loop_
_entity.id
_entity.type
_entity.pdbx_description
1 polymer ?
#
loop_
_entity_poly.entity_id
_entity_poly.type
_entity_poly.pdbx_seq_one_letter_code
_entity_poly.pdbx_strand_id
1 'polypeptide(L)'
;MVEAQKARPSGSLLTLVSVAVLIGTEVFAVAIAAGWAIAGIFELGQTAGYVLMGLFSLIGLWAMVGFMRQAIRVETSPRGRR
;
A
#
# COMPACT_ATOMS: atom_id res chain seq x y z
N MET A 1 44.90 8.31 -0.88
CA MET A 1 43.73 9.12 -0.51
C MET A 1 42.51 8.24 -0.59
N VAL A 2 42.26 7.49 0.49
CA VAL A 2 41.05 6.68 0.69
C VAL A 2 39.98 7.67 1.14
N GLU A 3 39.53 8.50 0.20
CA GLU A 3 38.45 9.45 0.46
C GLU A 3 37.17 8.64 0.66
N ALA A 4 36.74 8.66 1.92
CA ALA A 4 35.45 8.31 2.44
C ALA A 4 34.45 7.87 1.37
N GLN A 5 34.20 6.55 1.34
CA GLN A 5 32.99 5.97 0.81
C GLN A 5 31.80 6.58 1.57
N LYS A 6 31.41 7.80 1.18
CA LYS A 6 30.22 8.49 1.65
C LYS A 6 29.06 7.57 1.30
N ALA A 7 28.53 6.89 2.31
CA ALA A 7 27.39 6.00 2.20
C ALA A 7 26.32 6.73 1.37
N ARG A 8 26.12 6.29 0.12
CA ARG A 8 25.14 6.88 -0.76
C ARG A 8 23.79 6.66 -0.07
N PRO A 9 23.05 7.71 0.34
CA PRO A 9 21.74 7.48 0.92
C PRO A 9 20.91 6.72 -0.11
N SER A 10 20.38 5.61 0.35
CA SER A 10 19.66 4.55 -0.33
C SER A 10 18.52 5.04 -1.23
N GLY A 11 18.83 5.45 -2.46
CA GLY A 11 17.81 5.84 -3.45
C GLY A 11 16.75 4.76 -3.71
N SER A 12 17.13 3.48 -3.56
CA SER A 12 16.19 2.35 -3.72
C SER A 12 15.08 2.32 -2.67
N LEU A 13 15.33 2.76 -1.43
CA LEU A 13 14.28 2.81 -0.39
C LEU A 13 13.25 3.89 -0.70
N LEU A 14 13.71 5.07 -1.14
CA LEU A 14 12.80 6.16 -1.49
C LEU A 14 11.92 5.78 -2.69
N THR A 15 12.49 5.18 -3.73
CA THR A 15 11.70 4.69 -4.88
C THR A 15 10.68 3.63 -4.47
N LEU A 16 11.07 2.72 -3.58
CA LEU A 16 10.17 1.68 -3.09
C LEU A 16 9.01 2.28 -2.29
N VAL A 17 9.31 3.21 -1.38
CA VAL A 17 8.33 3.96 -0.59
C VAL A 17 7.47 4.90 -1.46
N SER A 18 7.95 5.35 -2.62
CA SER A 18 7.11 6.09 -3.57
C SER A 18 6.10 5.18 -4.27
N VAL A 19 6.57 4.05 -4.84
CA VAL A 19 5.70 3.09 -5.54
C VAL A 19 4.66 2.49 -4.60
N ALA A 20 5.08 2.23 -3.37
CA ALA A 20 4.25 1.86 -2.24
C ALA A 20 3.03 2.74 -2.03
N VAL A 21 3.29 4.03 -1.84
CA VAL A 21 2.26 5.02 -1.54
C VAL A 21 1.39 5.22 -2.78
N LEU A 22 1.98 5.22 -3.98
CA LEU A 22 1.23 5.33 -5.23
C LEU A 22 0.21 4.19 -5.36
N ILE A 23 0.66 2.93 -5.31
CA ILE A 23 -0.22 1.76 -5.46
C ILE A 23 -1.17 1.63 -4.27
N GLY A 24 -0.70 1.88 -3.05
CA GLY A 24 -1.54 1.86 -1.85
C GLY A 24 -2.71 2.85 -1.93
N THR A 25 -2.46 4.05 -2.46
CA THR A 25 -3.49 5.09 -2.62
C THR A 25 -4.51 4.70 -3.67
N GLU A 26 -4.08 4.20 -4.84
CA GLU A 26 -4.99 3.73 -5.90
C GLU A 26 -5.91 2.62 -5.40
N VAL A 27 -5.34 1.62 -4.71
CA VAL A 27 -6.12 0.51 -4.15
C VAL A 27 -7.13 1.03 -3.12
N PHE A 28 -6.75 1.98 -2.26
CA PHE A 28 -7.68 2.60 -1.31
C PHE A 28 -8.81 3.38 -2.00
N ALA A 29 -8.50 4.14 -3.04
CA ALA A 29 -9.47 4.94 -3.78
C ALA A 29 -10.49 4.07 -4.52
N VAL A 30 -10.00 3.06 -5.26
CA VAL A 30 -10.86 2.07 -5.94
C VAL A 30 -11.74 1.35 -4.94
N ALA A 31 -11.18 1.04 -3.78
CA ALA A 31 -11.90 0.36 -2.73
C ALA A 31 -13.06 1.25 -2.24
N ILE A 32 -12.79 2.45 -1.70
CA ILE A 32 -13.83 3.35 -1.20
C ILE A 32 -14.90 3.66 -2.27
N ALA A 33 -14.49 3.88 -3.53
CA ALA A 33 -15.40 4.14 -4.64
C ALA A 33 -16.33 2.94 -4.95
N ALA A 34 -15.79 1.72 -4.97
CA ALA A 34 -16.58 0.51 -5.18
C ALA A 34 -17.60 0.30 -4.05
N GLY A 35 -17.25 0.64 -2.81
CA GLY A 35 -18.19 0.60 -1.68
C GLY A 35 -19.31 1.61 -1.83
N TRP A 36 -18.97 2.85 -2.15
CA TRP A 36 -20.00 3.85 -2.38
C TRP A 36 -20.94 3.46 -3.54
N ALA A 37 -20.40 2.91 -4.63
CA ALA A 37 -21.19 2.48 -5.79
C ALA A 37 -22.12 1.30 -5.47
N ILE A 38 -21.63 0.27 -4.78
CA ILE A 38 -22.44 -0.92 -4.45
C ILE A 38 -23.52 -0.57 -3.41
N ALA A 39 -23.24 0.27 -2.41
CA ALA A 39 -24.27 0.71 -1.47
C ALA A 39 -25.37 1.54 -2.16
N GLY A 40 -24.99 2.40 -3.13
CA GLY A 40 -25.92 3.23 -3.87
C GLY A 40 -26.84 2.44 -4.81
N ILE A 41 -26.31 1.48 -5.56
CA ILE A 41 -27.09 0.70 -6.55
C ILE A 41 -28.18 -0.16 -5.89
N PHE A 42 -27.93 -0.65 -4.68
CA PHE A 42 -28.83 -1.60 -4.02
C PHE A 42 -29.79 -0.93 -3.00
N GLU A 43 -29.75 0.40 -2.81
CA GLU A 43 -30.60 1.16 -1.87
C GLU A 43 -30.70 0.57 -0.44
N LEU A 44 -29.66 -0.14 0.02
CA LEU A 44 -29.72 -1.10 1.14
C LEU A 44 -29.91 -0.49 2.55
N GLY A 45 -30.14 0.81 2.69
CA GLY A 45 -30.24 1.46 4.00
C GLY A 45 -28.96 1.41 4.85
N GLN A 46 -28.96 2.09 6.00
CA GLN A 46 -27.78 2.30 6.84
C GLN A 46 -26.96 1.03 7.15
N THR A 47 -27.62 -0.12 7.33
CA THR A 47 -26.98 -1.37 7.74
C THR A 47 -25.98 -1.91 6.73
N ALA A 48 -26.33 -1.95 5.44
CA ALA A 48 -25.37 -2.42 4.44
C ALA A 48 -24.29 -1.39 4.16
N GLY A 49 -24.58 -0.09 4.34
CA GLY A 49 -23.56 0.96 4.35
C GLY A 49 -22.45 0.65 5.36
N TYR A 50 -22.80 0.27 6.60
CA TYR A 50 -21.81 -0.12 7.61
C TYR A 50 -21.07 -1.43 7.27
N VAL A 51 -21.76 -2.44 6.73
CA VAL A 51 -21.12 -3.70 6.30
C VAL A 51 -20.09 -3.43 5.20
N LEU A 52 -20.44 -2.58 4.25
CA LEU A 52 -19.57 -2.24 3.13
C LEU A 52 -18.41 -1.36 3.59
N MET A 53 -18.63 -0.42 4.52
CA MET A 53 -17.57 0.35 5.18
C MET A 53 -16.58 -0.57 5.91
N GLY A 54 -17.09 -1.58 6.61
CA GLY A 54 -16.27 -2.60 7.29
C GLY A 54 -15.48 -3.46 6.31
N LEU A 55 -16.11 -3.91 5.23
CA LEU A 55 -15.45 -4.66 4.17
C LEU A 55 -14.34 -3.83 3.50
N PHE A 56 -14.61 -2.54 3.28
CA PHE A 56 -13.64 -1.61 2.71
C PHE A 56 -12.47 -1.30 3.61
N SER A 57 -12.72 -1.09 4.90
CA SER A 57 -11.64 -0.99 5.89
C SER A 57 -10.80 -2.27 5.95
N LEU A 58 -11.41 -3.46 5.86
CA LEU A 58 -10.66 -4.72 5.81
C LEU A 58 -9.79 -4.83 4.55
N ILE A 59 -10.33 -4.46 3.38
CA ILE A 59 -9.58 -4.48 2.12
C ILE A 59 -8.41 -3.48 2.17
N GLY A 60 -8.64 -2.27 2.68
CA GLY A 60 -7.60 -1.27 2.86
C GLY A 60 -6.51 -1.72 3.85
N LEU A 61 -6.91 -2.34 4.97
CA LEU A 61 -5.98 -2.91 5.94
C LEU A 61 -5.16 -4.06 5.33
N TRP A 62 -5.80 -4.95 4.57
CA TRP A 62 -5.14 -6.08 3.90
C TRP A 62 -4.15 -5.60 2.83
N ALA A 63 -4.52 -4.62 2.02
CA ALA A 63 -3.64 -3.99 1.05
C ALA A 63 -2.43 -3.31 1.73
N MET A 64 -2.65 -2.61 2.84
CA MET A 64 -1.58 -1.97 3.62
C MET A 64 -0.61 -3.01 4.21
N VAL A 65 -1.13 -4.11 4.76
CA VAL A 65 -0.30 -5.21 5.28
C VAL A 65 0.48 -5.90 4.16
N GLY A 66 -0.17 -6.17 3.01
CA GLY A 66 0.48 -6.72 1.83
C GLY A 66 1.61 -5.82 1.34
N PHE A 67 1.33 -4.53 1.26
CA PHE A 67 2.31 -3.51 0.89
C PHE A 67 3.50 -3.46 1.88
N MET A 68 3.23 -3.39 3.18
CA MET A 68 4.25 -3.35 4.25
C MET A 68 5.17 -4.58 4.19
N ARG A 69 4.61 -5.77 3.94
CA ARG A 69 5.38 -7.01 3.77
C ARG A 69 6.28 -6.98 2.54
N GLN A 70 5.83 -6.38 1.44
CA GLN A 70 6.64 -6.22 0.24
C GLN A 70 7.80 -5.23 0.47
N ALA A 71 7.53 -4.12 1.16
CA ALA A 71 8.54 -3.13 1.51
C ALA A 71 9.70 -3.75 2.31
N ILE A 72 9.36 -4.48 3.37
CA ILE A 72 10.34 -5.13 4.26
C ILE A 72 11.10 -6.24 3.53
N ARG A 73 10.47 -6.98 2.61
CA ARG A 73 11.17 -8.06 1.87
C ARG A 73 12.20 -7.52 0.88
N VAL A 74 11.98 -6.33 0.33
CA VAL A 74 12.89 -5.73 -0.64
C VAL A 74 14.10 -5.09 0.03
N GLU A 75 13.97 -4.54 1.25
CA GLU A 75 15.13 -4.02 2.00
C GLU A 75 16.05 -5.13 2.51
N THR A 76 15.50 -6.30 2.81
CA THR A 76 16.23 -7.44 3.41
C THR A 76 16.97 -8.31 2.40
N SER A 77 16.89 -8.02 1.10
CA SER A 77 17.58 -8.81 0.07
C SER A 77 19.10 -8.50 0.08
N PRO A 78 19.97 -9.43 0.51
CA PRO A 78 21.41 -9.23 0.46
C PRO A 78 21.82 -9.27 -1.01
N ARG A 79 22.09 -8.09 -1.58
CA ARG A 79 22.60 -7.99 -2.95
C ARG A 79 24.05 -8.50 -2.95
N GLY A 80 24.18 -9.81 -3.15
CA GLY A 80 25.45 -10.52 -3.27
C GLY A 80 26.24 -10.03 -4.47
N ARG A 81 27.54 -9.83 -4.25
CA ARG A 81 28.58 -9.54 -5.24
C ARG A 81 28.45 -10.45 -6.47
N ARG A 82 28.36 -9.86 -7.66
CA ARG A 82 29.19 -10.19 -8.83
C ARG A 82 29.35 -8.94 -9.70
#